data_AF-A0A9N9KJS1-F1
#
_entry.id   AF-A0A9N9KJS1-F1
#
_cell.length_a   1.000
_cell.length_b   1.000
_cell.length_c   1.000
_cell.angle_alpha   90.00
_cell.angle_beta   90.00
_cell.angle_gamma   90.00
#
_symmetry.space_group_name_H-M   'P 1'
#
loop_
_entity.id
_entity.type
_entity.pdbx_description
1 polymer ?
#
loop_
_entity_poly.entity_id
_entity_poly.type
_entity_poly.pdbx_seq_one_letter_code
_entity_poly.pdbx_strand_id
1 'polypeptide(L)'
;LFEAQWTYLISKYPKLAKYMLETLYTNKKSWGLPWVRNQFTASVQSTQRIESINKLIYDKVDRATSLCDLLATIDSCVKNEEQFEKFEIEYNILPRVRLPSLNNRFFKE
;
A
#
# COMPACT_ATOMS: atom_id res chain seq x y z
N LEU A 1 2.35 23.43 -17.54
CA LEU A 1 2.37 23.98 -16.17
C LEU A 1 3.78 23.98 -15.56
N PHE A 2 4.46 22.83 -15.49
CA PHE A 2 5.83 22.73 -14.92
C PHE A 2 6.83 23.70 -15.58
N GLU A 3 6.99 23.68 -16.91
CA GLU A 3 8.00 24.50 -17.59
C GLU A 3 7.78 26.02 -17.40
N ALA A 4 6.53 26.46 -17.34
CA ALA A 4 6.18 27.85 -17.05
C ALA A 4 6.55 28.25 -15.61
N GLN A 5 6.21 27.40 -14.63
CA GLN A 5 6.57 27.58 -13.22
C GLN A 5 8.10 27.53 -13.02
N TRP A 6 8.79 26.65 -13.74
CA TRP A 6 10.23 26.49 -13.71
C TRP A 6 10.95 27.75 -14.22
N THR A 7 10.46 28.32 -15.31
CA THR A 7 11.01 29.56 -15.89
C THR A 7 10.83 30.74 -14.93
N TYR A 8 9.66 30.84 -14.30
CA TYR A 8 9.40 31.84 -13.25
C TYR A 8 10.32 31.65 -12.04
N LEU A 9 10.59 30.41 -11.63
CA LEU A 9 11.47 30.12 -10.50
C LEU A 9 12.92 30.55 -10.77
N ILE A 10 13.44 30.28 -11.97
CA ILE A 10 14.78 30.70 -12.38
C ILE A 10 14.89 32.23 -12.42
N SER A 11 13.88 32.91 -12.96
CA SER A 11 13.89 34.39 -13.04
C SER A 11 13.85 35.03 -11.65
N LYS A 12 13.17 34.40 -10.68
CA LYS A 12 13.11 34.85 -9.29
C LYS A 12 14.42 34.64 -8.53
N TYR A 13 15.22 33.63 -8.88
CA TYR A 13 16.46 33.27 -8.18
C TYR A 13 17.66 33.12 -9.12
N PRO A 14 18.13 34.22 -9.73
CA PRO A 14 19.20 34.17 -10.75
C PRO A 14 20.53 33.63 -10.21
N LYS A 15 20.83 33.84 -8.92
CA LYS A 15 22.04 33.31 -8.27
C LYS A 15 22.08 31.78 -8.23
N LEU A 16 20.92 31.12 -8.25
CA LEU A 16 20.79 29.67 -8.24
C LEU A 16 20.54 29.10 -9.64
N ALA A 17 20.36 29.95 -10.66
CA ALA A 17 19.99 29.55 -12.01
C ALA A 17 20.95 28.49 -12.59
N LYS A 18 22.26 28.67 -12.38
CA LYS A 18 23.28 27.72 -12.83
C LYS A 18 23.04 26.32 -12.25
N TYR A 19 22.94 26.23 -10.92
CA TYR A 19 22.68 24.95 -10.25
C TYR A 19 21.33 24.34 -10.65
N MET A 20 20.29 25.17 -10.73
CA MET A 20 18.95 24.71 -11.13
C MET A 20 18.95 24.15 -12.55
N LEU A 21 19.60 24.81 -13.51
CA LEU A 21 19.65 24.35 -14.90
C LEU A 21 20.57 23.13 -15.09
N GLU A 22 21.76 23.16 -14.51
CA GLU A 22 22.80 22.16 -14.77
C GLU A 22 22.63 20.88 -13.95
N THR A 23 21.99 20.95 -12.78
CA THR A 23 21.84 19.82 -11.86
C THR A 23 20.39 19.35 -11.73
N LEU A 24 19.49 20.29 -11.45
CA LEU A 24 18.10 19.95 -11.08
C LEU A 24 17.21 19.73 -12.32
N TYR A 25 17.40 20.51 -13.38
CA TYR A 25 16.60 20.34 -14.59
C TYR A 25 17.02 19.09 -15.39
N THR A 26 18.31 18.78 -15.40
CA THR A 26 18.88 17.56 -16.00
C THR A 26 18.34 16.29 -15.35
N ASN A 27 18.09 16.29 -14.04
CA ASN A 27 17.51 15.15 -13.33
C ASN A 27 15.98 15.22 -13.15
N LYS A 28 15.28 16.15 -13.80
CA LYS A 28 13.82 16.36 -13.65
C LYS A 28 12.97 15.12 -13.93
N LYS A 29 13.45 14.21 -14.79
CA LYS A 29 12.76 12.93 -15.08
C LYS A 29 12.70 12.02 -13.85
N SER A 30 13.71 12.09 -12.98
CA SER A 30 13.76 11.32 -11.72
C SER A 30 12.82 11.89 -10.66
N TRP A 31 12.38 13.13 -10.80
CA TRP A 31 11.39 13.77 -9.91
C TRP A 31 9.95 13.37 -10.23
N GLY A 32 9.75 12.75 -11.40
CA GLY A 32 8.49 12.11 -11.74
C GLY A 32 8.10 11.07 -10.69
N LEU A 33 9.04 10.31 -10.12
CA LEU A 33 8.76 9.29 -9.10
C LEU A 33 8.13 9.88 -7.81
N PRO A 34 8.69 10.91 -7.17
CA PRO A 34 8.02 11.63 -6.09
C PRO A 34 6.65 12.21 -6.47
N TRP A 35 6.52 12.75 -7.69
CA TRP A 35 5.26 13.32 -8.17
C TRP A 35 4.19 12.23 -8.39
N VAL A 36 4.55 11.10 -8.99
CA VAL A 36 3.70 9.93 -9.15
C VAL A 36 3.35 9.35 -7.77
N ARG A 37 4.28 9.26 -6.82
CA ARG A 37 3.96 8.85 -5.45
C ARG A 37 2.94 9.78 -4.77
N ASN A 38 3.07 11.09 -4.95
CA ASN A 38 2.12 12.01 -4.32
C ASN A 38 0.77 12.09 -5.06
N GLN A 39 0.75 11.99 -6.39
CA GLN A 39 -0.48 12.17 -7.19
C GLN A 39 -1.18 10.86 -7.54
N PHE A 40 -0.44 9.81 -7.89
CA PHE A 40 -0.99 8.50 -8.25
C PHE A 40 -1.29 7.65 -7.02
N THR A 41 -0.37 7.61 -6.05
CA THR A 41 -0.61 6.90 -4.79
C THR A 41 -1.20 7.78 -3.68
N ALA A 42 -1.51 9.06 -3.96
CA ALA A 42 -2.09 10.00 -2.98
C ALA A 42 -1.35 10.04 -1.63
N SER A 43 -0.03 9.79 -1.63
CA SER A 43 0.78 9.61 -0.42
C SER A 43 0.27 8.53 0.54
N VAL A 44 -0.55 7.58 0.06
CA VAL A 44 -1.08 6.47 0.84
C VAL A 44 0.09 5.64 1.34
N GLN A 45 0.26 5.65 2.66
CA GLN A 45 1.10 4.69 3.37
C GLN A 45 0.44 3.32 3.22
N SER A 46 1.24 2.29 2.93
CA SER A 46 0.75 0.93 2.89
C SER A 46 0.08 0.63 4.24
N THR A 47 -1.21 0.29 4.22
CA THR A 47 -1.89 -0.20 5.42
C THR A 47 -1.49 -1.65 5.64
N GLN A 48 -1.67 -2.14 6.87
CA GLN A 48 -1.40 -3.53 7.21
C GLN A 48 -2.14 -4.52 6.30
N ARG A 49 -3.32 -4.12 5.81
CA ARG A 49 -4.11 -4.84 4.81
C ARG A 49 -3.43 -4.88 3.44
N ILE A 50 -2.94 -3.75 2.94
CA ILE A 50 -2.21 -3.70 1.65
C ILE A 50 -0.94 -4.56 1.71
N GLU A 51 -0.24 -4.57 2.85
CA GLU A 51 0.94 -5.43 3.06
C GLU A 51 0.58 -6.92 3.05
N SER A 52 -0.53 -7.30 3.71
CA SER A 52 -1.08 -8.66 3.70
C SER A 52 -1.42 -9.14 2.28
N ILE A 53 -2.18 -8.35 1.53
CA ILE A 53 -2.55 -8.65 0.15
C ILE A 53 -1.30 -8.80 -0.72
N ASN A 54 -0.37 -7.85 -0.65
CA ASN A 54 0.85 -7.89 -1.44
C ASN A 54 1.68 -9.14 -1.15
N LYS A 55 1.83 -9.52 0.12
CA LYS A 55 2.52 -10.75 0.51
C LYS A 55 1.85 -11.99 -0.10
N LEU A 56 0.52 -12.07 -0.02
CA LEU A 56 -0.23 -13.21 -0.53
C LEU A 56 -0.20 -13.30 -2.06
N ILE A 57 -0.09 -12.16 -2.75
CA ILE A 57 0.18 -12.11 -4.19
C ILE A 57 1.60 -12.64 -4.47
N TYR A 58 2.63 -12.11 -3.81
CA TYR A 58 4.02 -12.54 -4.00
C TYR A 58 4.23 -14.04 -3.75
N ASP A 59 3.53 -14.62 -2.78
CA ASP A 59 3.60 -16.06 -2.49
C ASP A 59 2.95 -16.92 -3.60
N LYS A 60 2.09 -16.33 -4.44
CA LYS A 60 1.31 -17.04 -5.46
C LYS A 60 1.78 -16.81 -6.90
N VAL A 61 2.64 -15.82 -7.15
CA VAL A 61 3.14 -15.51 -8.49
C VAL A 61 4.64 -15.68 -8.61
N ASP A 62 5.07 -16.15 -9.78
CA ASP A 62 6.46 -16.36 -10.15
C ASP A 62 6.83 -15.56 -11.43
N ARG A 63 8.06 -15.76 -11.92
CA ARG A 63 8.56 -15.08 -13.13
C ARG A 63 7.87 -15.53 -14.43
N ALA A 64 7.20 -16.69 -14.42
CA ALA A 64 6.53 -17.26 -15.58
C ALA A 64 5.02 -16.97 -15.60
N THR A 65 4.50 -16.37 -14.53
CA THR A 65 3.08 -16.05 -14.38
C THR A 65 2.65 -15.06 -15.46
N SER A 66 1.61 -15.41 -16.23
CA SER A 66 1.07 -14.51 -17.24
C SER A 66 0.30 -13.35 -16.60
N LEU A 67 0.10 -12.25 -17.33
CA LEU A 67 -0.71 -11.14 -16.85
C LEU A 67 -2.16 -11.54 -16.55
N CYS A 68 -2.72 -12.49 -17.30
CA CYS A 68 -4.06 -13.02 -17.06
C CYS A 68 -4.13 -13.80 -15.75
N ASP A 69 -3.13 -14.64 -15.49
CA ASP A 69 -3.05 -15.44 -14.26
C ASP A 69 -2.80 -14.54 -13.04
N LEU A 70 -1.98 -13.49 -13.20
CA LEU A 70 -1.78 -12.47 -12.18
C LEU A 70 -3.10 -11.78 -11.83
N LEU A 71 -3.89 -11.38 -12.82
CA LEU A 71 -5.19 -10.72 -12.60
C LEU A 71 -6.16 -11.65 -11.86
N ALA A 72 -6.27 -12.92 -12.29
CA ALA A 72 -7.10 -13.91 -11.64
C ALA A 72 -6.67 -14.17 -10.19
N THR A 73 -5.36 -14.20 -9.95
CA THR A 73 -4.78 -14.36 -8.61
C THR A 73 -5.15 -13.19 -7.71
N ILE A 74 -4.95 -11.95 -8.17
CA ILE A 74 -5.31 -10.73 -7.42
C ILE A 74 -6.80 -10.73 -7.07
N ASP A 75 -7.68 -11.01 -8.04
CA ASP A 75 -9.12 -11.05 -7.81
C ASP A 75 -9.52 -12.11 -6.76
N SER A 76 -8.89 -13.29 -6.81
CA SER A 76 -9.08 -14.33 -5.79
C SER A 76 -8.58 -13.90 -4.41
N CYS A 77 -7.43 -13.23 -4.32
CA CYS A 77 -6.87 -12.73 -3.07
C CYS A 77 -7.79 -11.73 -2.39
N VAL A 78 -8.30 -10.75 -3.14
CA VAL A 78 -9.21 -9.72 -2.63
C VAL A 78 -10.50 -10.34 -2.12
N LYS A 79 -11.11 -11.25 -2.89
CA LYS A 79 -12.34 -11.97 -2.47
C LYS A 79 -12.15 -12.78 -1.20
N ASN A 80 -11.01 -13.46 -1.05
CA ASN A 80 -10.72 -14.24 0.15
C ASN A 80 -10.56 -13.34 1.38
N GLU A 81 -9.91 -12.18 1.25
CA GLU A 81 -9.82 -11.21 2.34
C GLU A 81 -11.20 -10.69 2.76
N GLU A 82 -12.07 -10.33 1.80
CA GLU A 82 -13.43 -9.89 2.12
C GLU A 82 -14.24 -10.97 2.84
N GLN A 83 -14.08 -12.24 2.46
CA GLN A 83 -14.72 -13.35 3.17
C GLN A 83 -14.15 -13.53 4.58
N PHE A 84 -12.84 -13.37 4.75
CA PHE A 84 -12.20 -13.45 6.06
C PHE A 84 -12.66 -12.34 6.99
N GLU A 85 -12.76 -11.09 6.51
CA GLU A 85 -13.31 -9.97 7.28
C GLU A 85 -14.75 -10.24 7.73
N LYS A 86 -15.60 -10.78 6.84
CA LYS A 86 -16.98 -11.17 7.19
C LYS A 86 -17.00 -12.28 8.24
N PHE A 87 -16.17 -13.30 8.08
CA PHE A 87 -16.02 -14.37 9.05
C PHE A 87 -15.58 -13.84 10.42
N GLU A 88 -14.59 -12.94 10.48
CA GLU A 88 -14.15 -12.36 11.74
C GLU A 88 -15.25 -11.55 12.42
N ILE A 89 -16.04 -10.78 11.65
CA ILE A 89 -17.19 -10.05 12.19
C ILE A 89 -18.21 -11.03 12.77
N GLU A 90 -18.62 -12.05 12.02
CA GLU A 90 -19.55 -13.08 12.48
C GLU A 90 -19.04 -13.82 13.71
N TYR A 91 -17.77 -14.23 13.71
CA TYR A 91 -17.11 -14.90 14.81
C TYR A 91 -17.09 -14.03 16.08
N ASN A 92 -16.85 -12.73 15.95
CA ASN A 92 -16.82 -11.80 17.09
C ASN A 92 -18.23 -11.48 17.63
N ILE A 93 -19.30 -11.69 16.86
CA ILE A 93 -20.69 -11.54 17.32
C ILE A 93 -21.13 -12.74 18.16
N LEU A 94 -20.55 -13.92 17.96
CA LEU A 94 -20.90 -15.11 18.74
C LEU A 94 -20.57 -14.87 20.22
N PRO A 95 -21.53 -15.12 21.14
CA PRO A 95 -21.26 -15.01 22.56
C PRO A 95 -20.13 -15.97 22.89
N ARG A 96 -18.98 -15.42 23.32
CA ARG A 96 -17.86 -16.21 23.82
C ARG A 96 -18.35 -16.94 25.06
N VAL A 97 -18.86 -18.16 24.87
CA VAL A 97 -19.05 -19.09 25.97
C VAL A 97 -17.64 -19.33 26.48
N ARG A 98 -17.22 -18.56 27.50
CA ARG A 98 -16.03 -18.87 28.26
C ARG A 98 -16.32 -20.24 28.83
N LEU A 99 -15.71 -21.27 28.25
CA LEU A 99 -15.60 -22.57 28.90
C LEU A 99 -15.13 -22.26 30.32
N PRO A 100 -15.89 -22.68 31.36
CA PRO A 100 -15.46 -22.42 32.72
C PRO A 100 -14.03 -22.93 32.84
N SER A 101 -13.14 -22.09 33.40
CA SER A 101 -11.76 -22.48 33.59
C SER A 101 -11.75 -23.87 34.25
N LEU A 102 -10.88 -24.76 33.79
CA LEU A 102 -10.76 -26.11 34.38
C LEU A 102 -10.60 -25.99 35.90
N ASN A 103 -10.00 -24.89 36.36
CA ASN A 103 -9.89 -24.53 37.77
C ASN A 103 -11.24 -24.48 38.51
N ASN A 104 -12.24 -23.77 37.97
CA ASN A 104 -13.58 -23.68 38.57
C ASN A 104 -14.38 -25.00 38.47
N ARG A 105 -13.94 -25.93 37.61
CA ARG A 105 -14.60 -27.23 37.43
C ARG A 105 -14.04 -28.30 38.37
N PHE A 106 -12.75 -28.23 38.70
CA PHE A 106 -12.05 -29.25 39.50
C PHE A 106 -11.69 -28.80 40.91
N PHE A 107 -11.59 -27.50 41.17
CA PHE A 107 -11.19 -26.94 42.46
C PHE A 107 -12.24 -25.93 42.97
N LYS A 108 -13.49 -26.38 43.12
CA LYS A 108 -14.48 -25.62 43.89
C LYS A 108 -14.13 -25.76 45.38
N GLU A 109 -13.97 -24.64 46.08
CA GLU A 109 -14.03 -24.57 47.55
C GLU A 109 -15.42 -24.99 48.06
#